data_AF-A0A1N7E120-F1
#
_entry.id   AF-A0A1N7E120-F1
#
_cell.length_a   1.000
_cell.length_b   1.000
_cell.length_c   1.000
_cell.angle_alpha   90.00
_cell.angle_beta   90.00
_cell.angle_gamma   90.00
#
_symmetry.space_group_name_H-M   'P 1'
#
loop_
_entity.id
_entity.type
_entity.pdbx_description
1 polymer ?
#
loop_
_entity_poly.entity_id
_entity_poly.type
_entity_poly.pdbx_seq_one_letter_code
_entity_poly.pdbx_strand_id
1 'polypeptide(L)'
;MTTFRDRLGETLAIGERVRVTLEKGDDGTLVAAHPNDSSPLDIAVVEGVAVLEEEPPTQPVEVELLPRTVDGRIAARVVDSGQYG
;
A
#
# COMPACT_ATOMS: atom_id res chain seq x y z
N MET A 1 12.88 28.21 -5.80
CA MET A 1 11.42 28.13 -5.88
C MET A 1 11.08 27.77 -7.31
N THR A 2 11.05 26.49 -7.68
CA THR A 2 10.02 25.53 -7.24
C THR A 2 10.63 24.22 -6.76
N THR A 3 10.05 23.73 -5.67
CA THR A 3 10.55 22.63 -4.85
C THR A 3 9.97 21.33 -5.42
N PHE A 4 10.79 20.53 -6.10
CA PHE A 4 10.43 19.19 -6.61
C PHE A 4 10.04 18.19 -5.50
N ARG A 5 10.11 18.61 -4.23
CA ARG A 5 9.71 17.84 -3.06
C ARG A 5 8.21 17.97 -2.72
N ASP A 6 7.45 18.80 -3.44
CA ASP A 6 6.07 19.13 -3.08
C ASP A 6 5.01 18.44 -3.96
N ARG A 7 5.31 18.15 -5.23
CA ARG A 7 4.30 17.58 -6.15
C ARG A 7 4.05 16.07 -6.04
N LEU A 8 4.92 15.33 -5.36
CA LEU A 8 4.70 13.91 -5.10
C LEU A 8 3.80 13.68 -3.87
N GLY A 9 3.63 14.70 -3.00
CA GLY A 9 2.75 14.61 -1.82
C GLY A 9 1.26 14.74 -2.13
N GLU A 10 0.89 15.34 -3.27
CA GLU A 10 -0.51 15.39 -3.74
C GLU A 10 -0.87 14.17 -4.61
N THR A 11 0.11 13.42 -5.10
CA THR A 11 -0.12 12.24 -5.99
C THR A 11 0.08 10.91 -5.28
N LEU A 12 1.00 10.84 -4.31
CA LEU A 12 1.09 9.73 -3.37
C LEU A 12 0.50 10.22 -2.06
N ALA A 13 -0.67 9.70 -1.70
CA ALA A 13 -1.39 10.03 -0.48
C ALA A 13 -0.68 9.43 0.76
N ILE A 14 0.53 9.88 1.03
CA ILE A 14 1.36 9.43 2.12
C ILE A 14 0.71 9.82 3.45
N GLY A 15 0.46 8.84 4.32
CA GLY A 15 -0.31 8.98 5.55
C GLY A 15 -1.82 8.85 5.35
N GLU A 16 -2.28 8.59 4.12
CA GLU A 16 -3.67 8.26 3.84
C GLU A 16 -3.91 6.76 3.96
N ARG A 17 -5.12 6.42 4.37
CA ARG A 17 -5.61 5.06 4.44
C ARG A 17 -6.38 4.77 3.18
N VAL A 18 -5.87 3.82 2.42
CA VAL A 18 -6.45 3.41 1.15
C VAL A 18 -6.83 1.95 1.21
N ARG A 19 -7.96 1.63 0.59
CA ARG A 19 -8.43 0.26 0.49
C ARG A 19 -7.85 -0.36 -0.77
N VAL A 20 -7.06 -1.42 -0.61
CA VAL A 20 -6.34 -2.08 -1.71
C VAL A 20 -6.47 -3.59 -1.63
N THR A 21 -6.48 -4.22 -2.79
CA THR A 21 -6.42 -5.68 -2.88
C THR A 21 -4.97 -6.11 -2.83
N LEU A 22 -4.61 -6.88 -1.81
CA LEU A 22 -3.27 -7.45 -1.70
C LEU A 22 -3.17 -8.71 -2.53
N GLU A 23 -2.10 -8.79 -3.28
CA GLU A 23 -1.70 -9.90 -4.11
C GLU A 23 -0.33 -10.37 -3.65
N LYS A 24 -0.07 -11.67 -3.76
CA LYS A 24 1.24 -12.22 -3.44
C LYS A 24 2.15 -12.02 -4.64
N GLY A 25 3.15 -11.15 -4.49
CA GLY A 25 4.19 -10.99 -5.51
C GLY A 25 5.06 -12.24 -5.64
N ASP A 26 5.80 -12.35 -6.73
CA ASP A 26 6.68 -13.50 -7.02
C ASP A 26 7.76 -13.73 -5.94
N ASP A 27 8.14 -12.67 -5.21
CA ASP A 27 9.11 -12.70 -4.11
C ASP A 27 8.48 -13.15 -2.76
N GLY A 28 7.18 -13.44 -2.74
CA GLY A 28 6.43 -13.79 -1.54
C GLY A 28 5.99 -12.60 -0.68
N THR A 29 6.35 -11.37 -1.07
CA THR A 29 5.90 -10.12 -0.44
C THR A 29 4.48 -9.78 -0.90
N LEU A 30 3.66 -9.26 0.01
CA LEU A 30 2.33 -8.75 -0.32
C LEU A 30 2.43 -7.40 -1.02
N VAL A 31 1.94 -7.36 -2.25
CA VAL A 31 1.91 -6.16 -3.09
C VAL A 31 0.46 -5.80 -3.40
N ALA A 32 0.17 -4.54 -3.64
CA ALA A 32 -1.14 -4.07 -4.02
C ALA A 32 -1.01 -3.15 -5.24
N ALA A 33 -1.91 -3.32 -6.20
CA ALA A 33 -2.08 -2.32 -7.24
C ALA A 33 -2.58 -1.01 -6.61
N HIS A 34 -2.03 0.12 -7.04
CA HIS A 34 -2.49 1.42 -6.58
C HIS A 34 -3.92 1.67 -7.11
N PRO A 35 -4.88 2.11 -6.28
CA PRO A 35 -6.28 2.30 -6.70
C PRO A 35 -6.43 3.42 -7.75
N ASN A 36 -5.42 4.29 -7.83
CA ASN A 36 -5.29 5.27 -8.91
C ASN A 36 -4.51 4.64 -10.08
N ASP A 37 -5.22 4.31 -11.16
CA ASP A 37 -4.68 3.72 -12.40
C ASP A 37 -3.54 4.54 -13.04
N SER A 38 -3.47 5.85 -12.73
CA SER A 38 -2.38 6.73 -13.17
C SER A 38 -1.11 6.68 -12.31
N SER A 39 -1.08 5.93 -11.21
CA SER A 39 0.12 5.79 -10.37
C SER A 39 0.99 4.64 -10.88
N PRO A 40 2.21 4.90 -11.39
CA PRO A 40 3.09 3.86 -11.92
C PRO A 40 3.79 3.03 -10.84
N LEU A 41 3.42 3.22 -9.57
CA LEU A 41 4.07 2.59 -8.42
C LEU A 41 3.06 1.73 -7.67
N ASP A 42 3.36 0.44 -7.57
CA ASP A 42 2.63 -0.48 -6.71
C ASP A 42 2.89 -0.18 -5.23
N ILE A 43 2.02 -0.70 -4.39
CA ILE A 43 2.12 -0.64 -2.94
C ILE A 43 2.72 -1.96 -2.45
N ALA A 44 3.69 -1.91 -1.54
CA ALA A 44 4.26 -3.07 -0.87
C ALA A 44 3.92 -3.01 0.61
N VAL A 45 3.22 -4.03 1.10
CA VAL A 45 2.93 -4.13 2.53
C VAL A 45 4.13 -4.72 3.23
N VAL A 46 4.73 -3.93 4.10
CA VAL A 46 5.93 -4.30 4.87
C VAL A 46 5.64 -4.39 6.37
N GLU A 47 4.48 -3.90 6.81
CA GLU A 47 4.05 -3.90 8.20
C GLU A 47 2.58 -4.29 8.33
N GLY A 48 2.19 -4.87 9.46
CA GLY A 48 0.80 -5.24 9.73
C GLY A 48 0.34 -6.53 9.02
N VAL A 49 1.22 -7.23 8.30
CA VAL A 49 0.91 -8.54 7.70
C VAL A 49 0.46 -9.57 8.75
N ALA A 50 0.99 -9.49 9.97
CA ALA A 50 0.58 -10.34 11.08
C ALA A 50 -0.87 -10.12 11.56
N VAL A 51 -1.53 -9.06 11.11
CA VAL A 51 -2.96 -8.78 11.37
C VAL A 51 -3.85 -9.44 10.32
N LEU A 52 -3.27 -9.88 9.19
CA LEU A 52 -3.97 -10.65 8.17
C LEU A 52 -4.07 -12.11 8.64
N GLU A 53 -5.28 -12.66 8.61
CA GLU A 53 -5.49 -14.09 8.89
C GLU A 53 -5.11 -14.98 7.69
N GLU A 54 -5.15 -14.42 6.48
CA GLU A 54 -4.71 -15.07 5.24
C GLU A 54 -3.76 -14.16 4.43
N GLU A 55 -2.67 -14.75 3.92
CA GLU A 55 -1.68 -14.08 3.07
C GLU A 55 -1.57 -14.82 1.72
N PRO A 56 -2.23 -14.37 0.64
CA PRO A 56 -2.91 -13.07 0.48
C PRO A 56 -4.40 -13.07 0.92
N PRO A 57 -4.93 -11.94 1.42
CA PRO A 57 -6.35 -11.82 1.73
C PRO A 57 -7.19 -11.81 0.44
N THR A 58 -8.32 -12.52 0.46
CA THR A 58 -9.29 -12.53 -0.65
C THR A 58 -10.13 -11.25 -0.73
N GLN A 59 -10.21 -10.50 0.37
CA GLN A 59 -10.92 -9.23 0.45
C GLN A 59 -9.95 -8.05 0.43
N PRO A 60 -10.37 -6.90 -0.13
CA PRO A 60 -9.56 -5.71 -0.11
C PRO A 60 -9.46 -5.13 1.31
N VAL A 61 -8.23 -4.87 1.74
CA VAL A 61 -7.86 -4.47 3.10
C VAL A 61 -7.47 -2.99 3.14
N GLU A 62 -7.55 -2.36 4.31
CA GLU A 62 -7.14 -0.97 4.48
C GLU A 62 -5.66 -0.92 4.88
N VAL A 63 -4.88 -0.20 4.08
CA VAL A 63 -3.46 0.03 4.34
C VAL A 63 -3.19 1.51 4.44
N GLU A 64 -2.32 1.88 5.36
CA GLU A 64 -1.79 3.22 5.51
C GLU A 64 -0.49 3.34 4.73
N LEU A 65 -0.44 4.29 3.79
CA LEU A 65 0.76 4.54 2.98
C LEU A 65 1.82 5.24 3.82
N LEU A 66 3.01 4.64 3.91
CA LEU A 66 4.11 5.19 4.69
C LEU A 66 4.95 6.16 3.85
N PRO A 67 5.61 7.16 4.45
CA PRO A 67 6.51 8.11 3.78
C PRO A 67 7.85 7.48 3.36
N ARG A 68 7.84 6.23 2.91
CA ARG A 68 9.01 5.48 2.46
C ARG A 68 8.63 4.53 1.33
N THR A 69 9.60 4.22 0.48
CA THR A 69 9.47 3.21 -0.57
C THR A 69 10.41 2.04 -0.29
N VAL A 70 9.99 0.83 -0.65
CA VAL A 70 10.74 -0.42 -0.51
C VAL A 70 10.68 -1.14 -1.86
N ASP A 71 11.83 -1.54 -2.39
CA ASP A 71 11.93 -2.22 -3.70
C ASP A 71 11.25 -1.46 -4.86
N GLY A 72 11.31 -0.13 -4.83
CA GLY A 72 10.66 0.72 -5.83
C GLY A 72 9.13 0.79 -5.71
N ARG A 73 8.54 0.23 -4.64
CA ARG A 73 7.11 0.28 -4.33
C ARG A 73 6.85 1.16 -3.11
N ILE A 74 5.65 1.68 -2.96
CA ILE A 74 5.25 2.49 -1.80
C ILE A 74 5.11 1.56 -0.61
N ALA A 75 5.86 1.79 0.46
CA ALA A 75 5.70 0.97 1.65
C ALA A 75 4.36 1.30 2.30
N ALA A 76 3.63 0.27 2.71
CA ALA A 76 2.38 0.43 3.42
C ALA A 76 2.31 -0.50 4.63
N ARG A 77 1.44 -0.11 5.55
CA ARG A 77 1.12 -0.89 6.75
C ARG A 77 -0.35 -1.25 6.74
N VAL A 78 -0.69 -2.52 6.96
CA VAL A 78 -2.08 -2.91 7.20
C VAL A 78 -2.57 -2.30 8.51
N VAL A 79 -3.66 -1.54 8.42
CA VAL A 79 -4.35 -0.94 9.56
C VAL A 79 -5.67 -1.63 9.85
N ASP A 80 -6.31 -2.20 8.83
CA ASP A 80 -7.53 -2.99 8.95
C ASP A 80 -7.51 -4.12 7.91
N SER A 81 -7.77 -5.35 8.34
CA SER A 81 -7.78 -6.52 7.45
C SER A 81 -9.09 -6.65 6.64
N GLY A 82 -9.96 -5.64 6.66
CA GLY A 82 -11.22 -5.63 5.94
C GLY A 82 -12.28 -6.57 6.52
N GLN A 83 -11.98 -7.21 7.66
CA GLN A 83 -12.86 -8.16 8.33
C GLN A 83 -13.90 -7.44 9.18
N TYR A 84 -14.81 -6.72 8.53
CA TYR A 84 -16.12 -6.47 9.11
C TYR A 84 -16.94 -7.76 8.95
N GLY A 85 -16.87 -8.60 10.00
CA GLY A 85 -17.80 -9.72 10.20
C GLY A 85 -19.22 -9.27 10.47
#